data_AF-A0A2M7U3V4-F1
#
_entry.id   AF-A0A2M7U3V4-F1
#
_cell.length_a   1.000
_cell.length_b   1.000
_cell.length_c   1.000
_cell.angle_alpha   90.00
_cell.angle_beta   90.00
_cell.angle_gamma   90.00
#
_symmetry.space_group_name_H-M   'P 1'
#
loop_
_entity.id
_entity.type
_entity.pdbx_description
1 polymer ?
#
loop_
_entity_poly.entity_id
_entity_poly.type
_entity_poly.pdbx_seq_one_letter_code
_entity_poly.pdbx_strand_id
1 'polypeptide(L)'
;YGGIGKGTRINKYAVRELEVQTGVFSAEYGDAMSSIVNYISFTGGADYEAKLTLEGSNLGPVAQQNDRLRNYQKIAGRFSGPVIPGSGDKFTFSISGDMTTGAYRVLNLDDKVYDPNNIGGQQNNANAVNWLDRNSGFRSFGFDDTYDVFTKLHWRIDNYKQMNLTYWFVNSEFKVYDRNYQYYEEGKNVNRKWSERWNLEFRQQLNKKTYYTISAARFTQQMKMSVENGDMDGDGYPDWV
;
A
#
# COMPACT_ATOMS: atom_id res chain seq x y z
N TYR A 1 3.28 19.86 -3.55
CA TYR A 1 2.05 19.42 -2.86
C TYR A 1 1.62 18.08 -3.45
N GLY A 2 1.93 16.96 -2.82
CA GLY A 2 1.73 15.63 -3.44
C GLY A 2 1.46 14.49 -2.47
N GLY A 3 0.89 14.76 -1.30
CA GLY A 3 0.68 13.76 -0.23
C GLY A 3 -0.76 13.62 0.28
N ILE A 4 -1.69 14.43 -0.25
CA ILE A 4 -3.09 14.43 0.17
C ILE A 4 -3.81 13.26 -0.52
N GLY A 5 -4.30 12.28 0.25
CA GLY A 5 -5.26 11.28 -0.25
C GLY A 5 -4.86 9.81 -0.14
N LYS A 6 -3.59 9.46 0.12
CA LYS A 6 -3.23 8.04 0.36
C LYS A 6 -3.46 7.66 1.81
N GLY A 7 -4.61 7.05 2.10
CA GLY A 7 -4.94 6.45 3.40
C GLY A 7 -4.17 5.14 3.65
N THR A 8 -4.29 4.58 4.85
CA THR A 8 -3.76 3.23 5.14
C THR A 8 -4.59 2.19 4.39
N ARG A 9 -3.94 1.41 3.51
CA ARG A 9 -4.55 0.31 2.76
C ARG A 9 -4.20 -1.01 3.45
N ILE A 10 -5.19 -1.87 3.68
CA ILE A 10 -4.98 -3.27 4.09
C ILE A 10 -4.93 -4.17 2.86
N ASN A 11 -4.04 -5.16 2.87
CA ASN A 11 -3.91 -6.09 1.76
C ASN A 11 -5.18 -6.94 1.59
N LYS A 12 -5.50 -7.29 0.34
CA LYS A 12 -6.72 -8.06 0.00
C LYS A 12 -6.72 -9.49 0.57
N TYR A 13 -5.55 -10.02 0.94
CA TYR A 13 -5.40 -11.38 1.45
C TYR A 13 -5.63 -11.49 2.96
N ALA A 14 -5.51 -10.37 3.68
CA ALA A 14 -5.81 -10.22 5.09
C ALA A 14 -7.31 -10.14 5.33
N VAL A 15 -8.07 -9.62 4.37
CA VAL A 15 -9.52 -9.42 4.44
C VAL A 15 -10.23 -10.68 3.95
N ARG A 16 -11.12 -11.22 4.78
CA ARG A 16 -12.05 -12.29 4.40
C ARG A 16 -13.35 -11.72 3.87
N GLU A 17 -13.87 -10.71 4.55
CA GLU A 17 -15.16 -10.11 4.27
C GLU A 17 -15.11 -8.62 4.59
N LEU A 18 -15.84 -7.84 3.80
CA LEU A 18 -15.98 -6.40 3.96
C LEU A 18 -17.45 -6.12 4.19
N GLU A 19 -17.78 -5.58 5.34
CA GLU A 19 -19.14 -5.20 5.70
C GLU A 19 -19.25 -3.67 5.65
N VAL A 20 -20.18 -3.16 4.87
CA VAL A 20 -20.51 -1.72 4.82
C VAL A 20 -21.85 -1.51 5.47
N GLN A 21 -21.88 -0.72 6.54
CA GLN A 21 -23.12 -0.30 7.19
C GLN A 21 -23.34 1.20 6.95
N THR A 22 -24.48 1.54 6.37
CA THR A 22 -24.89 2.92 6.05
C THR A 22 -26.16 3.27 6.82
N GLY A 23 -26.20 4.34 7.62
CA GLY A 23 -27.42 4.79 8.32
C GLY A 23 -27.35 4.78 9.85
N VAL A 24 -28.47 4.45 10.52
CA VAL A 24 -28.66 4.59 11.98
C VAL A 24 -27.76 3.61 12.75
N PHE A 25 -26.77 4.13 13.47
CA PHE A 25 -25.78 3.31 14.19
C PHE A 25 -26.25 2.95 15.60
N SER A 26 -25.95 1.72 16.05
CA SER A 26 -26.00 1.36 17.47
C SER A 26 -24.97 2.16 18.26
N ALA A 27 -25.26 2.47 19.54
CA ALA A 27 -24.40 3.27 20.43
C ALA A 27 -22.97 2.72 20.65
N GLU A 28 -22.70 1.49 20.22
CA GLU A 28 -21.39 0.84 20.25
C GLU A 28 -20.36 1.49 19.31
N TYR A 29 -20.81 2.33 18.36
CA TYR A 29 -19.99 2.88 17.28
C TYR A 29 -19.69 4.39 17.36
N GLY A 30 -20.15 5.10 18.39
CA GLY A 30 -19.77 6.50 18.66
C GLY A 30 -20.01 7.50 17.51
N ASP A 31 -19.04 8.41 17.30
CA ASP A 31 -19.00 9.60 16.41
C ASP A 31 -19.08 9.30 14.88
N ALA A 32 -19.64 8.16 14.49
CA ALA A 32 -19.86 7.82 13.08
C ALA A 32 -21.03 8.65 12.51
N MET A 33 -20.73 9.67 11.70
CA MET A 33 -21.75 10.56 11.12
C MET A 33 -22.28 10.11 9.74
N SER A 34 -21.75 9.07 9.08
CA SER A 34 -22.21 8.70 7.73
C SER A 34 -22.22 7.21 7.38
N SER A 35 -21.11 6.47 7.53
CA SER A 35 -21.02 5.04 7.21
C SER A 35 -19.83 4.37 7.90
N ILE A 36 -19.95 3.07 8.21
CA ILE A 36 -18.89 2.26 8.83
C ILE A 36 -18.49 1.15 7.84
N VAL A 37 -17.19 1.01 7.60
CA VAL A 37 -16.62 -0.10 6.84
C VAL A 37 -15.84 -0.97 7.81
N ASN A 38 -16.30 -2.21 8.01
CA ASN A 38 -15.65 -3.19 8.87
C ASN A 38 -14.90 -4.21 8.03
N TYR A 39 -13.60 -4.33 8.29
CA TYR A 39 -12.75 -5.34 7.66
C TYR A 39 -12.69 -6.57 8.55
N ILE A 40 -13.38 -7.63 8.16
CA ILE A 40 -13.32 -8.91 8.86
C ILE A 40 -12.10 -9.65 8.33
N SER A 41 -11.06 -9.72 9.16
CA SER A 41 -9.82 -10.36 8.76
C SER A 41 -9.96 -11.88 8.70
N PHE A 42 -9.14 -12.52 7.86
CA PHE A 42 -9.08 -13.97 7.78
C PHE A 42 -8.60 -14.59 9.10
N THR A 43 -9.15 -15.75 9.43
CA THR A 43 -8.73 -16.59 10.57
C THR A 43 -8.35 -17.95 10.01
N GLY A 44 -7.21 -18.50 10.41
CA GLY A 44 -6.75 -19.82 9.96
C GLY A 44 -7.70 -20.94 10.40
N GLY A 45 -7.71 -22.03 9.64
CA GLY A 45 -8.45 -23.26 9.98
C GLY A 45 -7.51 -24.40 10.39
N ALA A 46 -8.09 -25.59 10.53
CA ALA A 46 -7.41 -26.82 10.94
C ALA A 46 -6.38 -27.32 9.91
N ASP A 47 -6.55 -26.93 8.65
CA ASP A 47 -5.67 -27.30 7.56
C ASP A 47 -4.79 -26.11 7.13
N TYR A 48 -3.61 -26.44 6.61
CA TYR A 48 -2.72 -25.44 6.01
C TYR A 48 -3.25 -25.02 4.64
N GLU A 49 -3.44 -23.72 4.45
CA GLU A 49 -3.87 -23.11 3.19
C GLU A 49 -2.86 -22.04 2.78
N ALA A 50 -2.41 -22.08 1.52
CA ALA A 50 -1.55 -21.07 0.93
C ALA A 50 -2.18 -20.49 -0.34
N LYS A 51 -2.07 -19.19 -0.52
CA LYS A 51 -2.45 -18.47 -1.74
C LYS A 51 -1.31 -17.55 -2.14
N LEU A 52 -0.91 -17.60 -3.40
CA LEU A 52 0.12 -16.74 -3.97
C LEU A 52 -0.41 -16.11 -5.25
N THR A 53 -0.04 -14.86 -5.48
CA THR A 53 -0.36 -14.12 -6.68
C THR A 53 0.84 -13.28 -7.06
N LEU A 54 1.24 -13.46 -8.30
CA LEU A 54 2.33 -12.74 -8.94
C LEU A 54 1.71 -11.97 -10.11
N GLU A 55 1.88 -10.65 -10.14
CA GLU A 55 1.44 -9.81 -11.25
C GLU A 55 2.65 -9.04 -11.77
N GLY A 56 2.76 -8.89 -13.09
CA GLY A 56 3.85 -8.17 -13.73
C GLY A 56 3.38 -7.53 -15.04
N SER A 57 3.66 -6.24 -15.24
CA SER A 57 3.37 -5.57 -16.52
C SER A 57 4.52 -5.69 -17.52
N ASN A 58 5.76 -5.65 -17.04
CA ASN A 58 6.93 -5.72 -17.90
C ASN A 58 7.35 -7.18 -18.14
N LEU A 59 6.90 -7.71 -19.28
CA LEU A 59 7.29 -9.04 -19.79
C LEU A 59 8.42 -8.95 -20.82
N GLY A 60 9.23 -7.89 -20.77
CA GLY A 60 10.36 -7.70 -21.70
C GLY A 60 9.90 -7.35 -23.12
N PRO A 61 10.47 -7.95 -24.19
CA PRO A 61 10.19 -7.57 -25.57
C PRO A 61 8.73 -7.71 -26.00
N VAL A 62 7.95 -8.56 -25.34
CA VAL A 62 6.53 -8.79 -25.67
C VAL A 62 5.58 -7.78 -25.04
N ALA A 63 6.05 -6.99 -24.06
CA ALA A 63 5.24 -5.97 -23.40
C ALA A 63 5.23 -4.67 -24.21
N GLN A 64 4.08 -3.97 -24.20
CA GLN A 64 3.98 -2.64 -24.81
C GLN A 64 4.94 -1.67 -24.10
N GLN A 65 5.39 -0.63 -24.82
CA GLN A 65 6.34 0.34 -24.27
C GLN A 65 5.84 0.98 -22.97
N ASN A 66 4.53 1.26 -22.88
CA ASN A 66 3.87 1.74 -21.67
C ASN A 66 4.06 0.76 -20.49
N ASP A 67 3.78 -0.53 -20.70
CA ASP A 67 3.86 -1.54 -19.64
C ASP A 67 5.30 -1.81 -19.18
N ARG A 68 6.26 -1.69 -20.10
CA ARG A 68 7.70 -1.74 -19.78
C ARG A 68 8.13 -0.58 -18.90
N LEU A 69 7.70 0.64 -19.23
CA LEU A 69 8.00 1.84 -18.46
C LEU A 69 7.27 1.88 -17.12
N ARG A 70 6.06 1.32 -17.06
CA ARG A 70 5.31 1.18 -15.83
C ARG A 70 6.01 0.25 -14.86
N ASN A 71 6.62 -0.82 -15.40
CA ASN A 71 7.35 -1.85 -14.66
C ASN A 71 6.63 -2.29 -13.38
N TYR A 72 5.32 -2.45 -13.44
CA TYR A 72 4.50 -2.82 -12.30
C TYR A 72 4.80 -4.27 -11.93
N GLN A 73 5.08 -4.49 -10.66
CA GLN A 73 5.32 -5.82 -10.10
C GLN A 73 4.55 -5.95 -8.80
N LYS A 74 3.93 -7.11 -8.63
CA LYS A 74 3.21 -7.45 -7.41
C LYS A 74 3.53 -8.87 -6.97
N ILE A 75 3.85 -9.02 -5.70
CA ILE A 75 3.97 -10.30 -5.02
C ILE A 75 3.07 -10.22 -3.80
N ALA A 76 1.99 -10.99 -3.82
CA ALA A 76 1.04 -10.97 -2.71
C ALA A 76 0.51 -12.37 -2.43
N GLY A 77 0.18 -12.63 -1.18
CA GLY A 77 -0.27 -13.94 -0.79
C GLY A 77 -0.64 -14.05 0.67
N ARG A 78 -1.05 -15.25 1.04
CA ARG A 78 -1.39 -15.64 2.40
C ARG A 78 -0.97 -17.06 2.67
N PHE A 79 -0.57 -17.30 3.90
CA PHE A 79 -0.39 -18.62 4.44
C PHE A 79 -1.12 -18.69 5.79
N SER A 80 -1.87 -19.75 6.01
CA SER A 80 -2.65 -19.95 7.24
C SER A 80 -2.75 -21.42 7.59
N GLY A 81 -2.99 -21.72 8.86
CA GLY A 81 -3.19 -23.08 9.33
C GLY A 81 -3.06 -23.19 10.85
N PRO A 82 -3.02 -24.41 11.40
CA PRO A 82 -2.74 -24.62 12.81
C PRO A 82 -1.27 -24.30 13.10
N VAL A 83 -0.98 -23.62 14.21
CA VAL A 83 0.42 -23.36 14.62
C VAL A 83 1.13 -24.65 15.03
N ILE A 84 0.40 -25.54 15.69
CA ILE A 84 0.88 -26.86 16.09
C ILE A 84 0.19 -27.90 15.21
N PRO A 85 0.92 -28.70 14.40
CA PRO A 85 0.35 -29.76 13.59
C PRO A 85 -0.53 -30.70 14.43
N GLY A 86 -1.75 -30.97 13.98
CA GLY A 86 -2.70 -31.85 14.68
C GLY A 86 -3.50 -31.20 15.82
N SER A 87 -3.28 -29.91 16.14
CA SER A 87 -4.07 -29.19 17.15
C SER A 87 -5.48 -28.77 16.68
N GLY A 88 -5.80 -29.00 15.40
CA GLY A 88 -7.05 -28.57 14.75
C GLY A 88 -7.23 -27.05 14.85
N ASP A 89 -8.48 -26.60 15.03
CA ASP A 89 -8.81 -25.17 15.13
C ASP A 89 -8.53 -24.55 16.52
N LYS A 90 -7.74 -25.20 17.39
CA LYS A 90 -7.47 -24.67 18.73
C LYS A 90 -6.49 -23.51 18.68
N PHE A 91 -5.40 -23.63 17.93
CA PHE A 91 -4.41 -22.58 17.83
C PHE A 91 -3.95 -22.42 16.38
N THR A 92 -4.40 -21.34 15.75
CA THR A 92 -4.29 -21.11 14.31
C THR A 92 -3.63 -19.77 14.03
N PHE A 93 -2.88 -19.70 12.95
CA PHE A 93 -2.31 -18.46 12.43
C PHE A 93 -2.81 -18.15 11.02
N SER A 94 -2.75 -16.88 10.67
CA SER A 94 -2.92 -16.38 9.31
C SER A 94 -1.92 -15.25 9.11
N ILE A 95 -0.99 -15.43 8.17
CA ILE A 95 -0.05 -14.40 7.73
C ILE A 95 -0.33 -14.06 6.27
N SER A 96 -0.34 -12.79 5.95
CA SER A 96 -0.53 -12.29 4.60
C SER A 96 0.43 -11.16 4.30
N GLY A 97 0.84 -11.08 3.04
CA GLY A 97 1.78 -10.09 2.54
C GLY A 97 1.32 -9.53 1.20
N ASP A 98 1.60 -8.26 0.96
CA ASP A 98 1.45 -7.60 -0.34
C ASP A 98 2.62 -6.65 -0.54
N MET A 99 3.46 -6.99 -1.50
CA MET A 99 4.52 -6.14 -2.03
C MET A 99 4.08 -5.68 -3.42
N THR A 100 3.97 -4.39 -3.62
CA THR A 100 3.65 -3.78 -4.91
C THR A 100 4.69 -2.71 -5.22
N THR A 101 5.26 -2.72 -6.42
CA THR A 101 6.18 -1.68 -6.90
C THR A 101 5.82 -1.28 -8.33
N GLY A 102 6.17 -0.04 -8.70
CA GLY A 102 6.01 0.42 -10.08
C GLY A 102 5.94 1.94 -10.22
N ALA A 103 5.92 2.40 -11.47
CA ALA A 103 5.77 3.82 -11.77
C ALA A 103 4.37 4.32 -11.37
N TYR A 104 4.30 5.55 -10.84
CA TYR A 104 3.03 6.14 -10.43
C TYR A 104 2.12 6.42 -11.64
N ARG A 105 2.71 6.93 -12.72
CA ARG A 105 1.99 7.15 -13.99
C ARG A 105 2.94 7.02 -15.17
N VAL A 106 2.44 6.50 -16.28
CA VAL A 106 3.13 6.56 -17.57
C VAL A 106 2.27 7.39 -18.51
N LEU A 107 2.91 8.32 -19.22
CA LEU A 107 2.25 9.18 -20.19
C LEU A 107 3.00 9.12 -21.51
N ASN A 108 2.26 9.22 -22.61
CA ASN A 108 2.82 9.46 -23.93
C ASN A 108 2.80 10.97 -24.19
N LEU A 109 3.96 11.59 -24.25
CA LEU A 109 4.13 13.00 -24.62
C LEU A 109 4.09 13.14 -26.14
N ASP A 110 3.79 14.35 -26.62
CA ASP A 110 3.85 14.62 -28.06
C ASP A 110 5.31 14.73 -28.53
N ASP A 111 5.50 14.87 -29.84
CA ASP A 111 6.83 14.97 -30.46
C ASP A 111 7.34 16.42 -30.56
N LYS A 112 6.60 17.38 -29.97
CA LYS A 112 6.96 18.79 -30.00
C LYS A 112 7.84 19.10 -28.80
N VAL A 113 9.14 18.86 -28.96
CA VAL A 113 10.15 19.16 -27.96
C VAL A 113 10.94 20.42 -28.32
N TYR A 114 11.50 21.06 -27.30
CA TYR A 114 12.45 22.15 -27.42
C TYR A 114 13.80 21.64 -27.90
N ASP A 115 14.24 22.15 -29.06
CA ASP A 115 15.56 21.90 -29.59
C ASP A 115 16.50 23.06 -29.25
N PRO A 116 17.52 22.87 -28.38
CA PRO A 116 18.48 23.91 -28.02
C PRO A 116 19.40 24.32 -29.19
N ASN A 117 19.50 23.51 -30.24
CA ASN A 117 20.33 23.79 -31.41
C ASN A 117 19.56 24.50 -32.54
N ASN A 118 18.28 24.85 -32.32
CA ASN A 118 17.47 25.57 -33.30
C ASN A 118 17.92 27.05 -33.40
N ILE A 119 18.90 27.31 -34.28
CA ILE A 119 19.42 28.65 -34.54
C ILE A 119 18.28 29.54 -35.05
N GLY A 120 17.97 30.61 -34.30
CA GLY A 120 16.88 31.54 -34.62
C GLY A 120 15.51 31.15 -34.06
N GLY A 121 15.37 30.00 -33.39
CA GLY A 121 14.18 29.61 -32.64
C GLY A 121 12.89 29.48 -33.46
N GLN A 122 12.97 29.40 -34.79
CA GLN A 122 11.80 29.41 -35.67
C GLN A 122 10.92 28.18 -35.45
N GLN A 123 11.51 26.99 -35.28
CA GLN A 123 10.75 25.76 -35.02
C GLN A 123 10.23 25.72 -33.57
N ASN A 124 11.02 26.18 -32.60
CA ASN A 124 10.58 26.23 -31.20
C ASN A 124 9.39 27.20 -31.01
N ASN A 125 9.43 28.37 -31.68
CA ASN A 125 8.33 29.32 -31.68
C ASN A 125 7.10 28.78 -32.43
N ALA A 126 7.28 28.12 -33.58
CA ALA A 126 6.17 27.53 -34.33
C ALA A 126 5.49 26.37 -33.57
N ASN A 127 6.25 25.60 -32.80
CA ASN A 127 5.74 24.50 -31.99
C ASN A 127 5.19 24.95 -30.61
N ALA A 128 5.38 26.23 -30.23
CA ALA A 128 4.99 26.79 -28.93
C ALA A 128 5.50 25.97 -27.73
N VAL A 129 6.74 25.48 -27.82
CA VAL A 129 7.34 24.58 -26.83
C VAL A 129 7.99 25.34 -25.68
N ASN A 130 7.89 24.79 -24.47
CA ASN A 130 8.61 25.31 -23.31
C ASN A 130 10.08 24.86 -23.38
N TRP A 131 11.02 25.71 -22.99
CA TRP A 131 12.45 25.43 -22.94
C TRP A 131 12.84 24.26 -22.00
N LEU A 132 11.97 23.91 -21.06
CA LEU A 132 12.09 22.74 -20.19
C LEU A 132 11.54 21.44 -20.81
N ASP A 133 10.83 21.53 -21.94
CA ASP A 133 10.20 20.42 -22.63
C ASP A 133 11.16 19.74 -23.60
N ARG A 134 11.96 18.79 -23.12
CA ARG A 134 13.06 18.19 -23.91
C ARG A 134 12.84 16.73 -24.31
N ASN A 135 11.77 16.11 -23.81
CA ASN A 135 11.58 14.66 -23.89
C ASN A 135 10.27 14.36 -24.61
N SER A 136 10.33 13.55 -25.67
CA SER A 136 9.16 13.10 -26.44
C SER A 136 8.81 11.64 -26.12
N GLY A 137 7.57 11.26 -26.40
CA GLY A 137 7.11 9.87 -26.33
C GLY A 137 6.79 9.37 -24.92
N PHE A 138 6.82 8.04 -24.74
CA PHE A 138 6.44 7.43 -23.48
C PHE A 138 7.47 7.67 -22.37
N ARG A 139 6.99 8.18 -21.23
CA ARG A 139 7.79 8.42 -20.02
C ARG A 139 7.05 7.98 -18.77
N SER A 140 7.78 7.37 -17.84
CA SER A 140 7.32 7.10 -16.48
C SER A 140 7.53 8.34 -15.59
N PHE A 141 6.57 8.58 -14.72
CA PHE A 141 6.56 9.68 -13.77
C PHE A 141 6.29 9.14 -12.37
N GLY A 142 7.15 9.51 -11.43
CA GLY A 142 7.09 9.08 -10.04
C GLY A 142 7.05 7.56 -9.85
N PHE A 143 6.80 7.14 -8.62
CA PHE A 143 6.72 5.73 -8.23
C PHE A 143 5.74 5.52 -7.08
N ASP A 144 5.24 4.30 -6.94
CA ASP A 144 4.40 3.87 -5.83
C ASP A 144 4.81 2.48 -5.38
N ASP A 145 5.52 2.45 -4.25
CA ASP A 145 5.95 1.24 -3.59
C ASP A 145 5.17 1.06 -2.30
N THR A 146 4.65 -0.14 -2.09
CA THR A 146 3.86 -0.50 -0.92
C THR A 146 4.24 -1.88 -0.43
N TYR A 147 4.49 -1.96 0.87
CA TYR A 147 4.76 -3.17 1.62
C TYR A 147 3.75 -3.30 2.75
N ASP A 148 2.93 -4.35 2.73
CA ASP A 148 1.90 -4.60 3.73
C ASP A 148 2.00 -6.03 4.25
N VAL A 149 2.19 -6.18 5.56
CA VAL A 149 2.20 -7.46 6.26
C VAL A 149 1.14 -7.46 7.34
N PHE A 150 0.27 -8.46 7.29
CA PHE A 150 -0.78 -8.64 8.28
C PHE A 150 -0.73 -10.06 8.83
N THR A 151 -0.65 -10.16 10.14
CA THR A 151 -0.57 -11.42 10.89
C THR A 151 -1.68 -11.47 11.93
N LYS A 152 -2.33 -12.62 12.03
CA LYS A 152 -3.31 -12.90 13.07
C LYS A 152 -3.04 -14.26 13.68
N LEU A 153 -3.01 -14.31 15.01
CA LEU A 153 -2.99 -15.51 15.81
C LEU A 153 -4.33 -15.61 16.54
N HIS A 154 -4.98 -16.76 16.39
CA HIS A 154 -6.22 -17.08 17.06
C HIS A 154 -6.00 -18.31 17.93
N TRP A 155 -6.24 -18.17 19.23
CA TRP A 155 -6.13 -19.23 20.22
C TRP A 155 -7.44 -19.43 20.96
N ARG A 156 -8.07 -20.57 20.72
CA ARG A 156 -9.16 -21.10 21.52
C ARG A 156 -8.59 -21.97 22.64
N ILE A 157 -8.51 -21.39 23.84
CA ILE A 157 -8.01 -22.05 25.05
C ILE A 157 -9.00 -23.14 25.47
N ASP A 158 -10.27 -22.76 25.60
CA ASP A 158 -11.40 -23.63 25.95
C ASP A 158 -12.63 -23.23 25.11
N ASN A 159 -13.73 -23.98 25.17
CA ASN A 159 -15.00 -23.60 24.53
C ASN A 159 -15.57 -22.26 25.03
N TYR A 160 -15.08 -21.76 26.18
CA TYR A 160 -15.53 -20.52 26.81
C TYR A 160 -14.49 -19.40 26.74
N LYS A 161 -13.26 -19.66 26.27
CA LYS A 161 -12.15 -18.69 26.28
C LYS A 161 -11.44 -18.68 24.94
N GLN A 162 -11.34 -17.50 24.34
CA GLN A 162 -10.62 -17.28 23.09
C GLN A 162 -9.78 -16.01 23.16
N MET A 163 -8.66 -16.03 22.46
CA MET A 163 -7.72 -14.93 22.37
C MET A 163 -7.33 -14.70 20.92
N ASN A 164 -7.33 -13.43 20.50
CA ASN A 164 -6.92 -13.00 19.18
C ASN A 164 -5.80 -11.98 19.32
N LEU A 165 -4.65 -12.28 18.74
CA LEU A 165 -3.57 -11.31 18.59
C LEU A 165 -3.44 -10.97 17.10
N THR A 166 -3.51 -9.69 16.78
CA THR A 166 -3.36 -9.18 15.42
C THR A 166 -2.21 -8.19 15.38
N TYR A 167 -1.35 -8.34 14.39
CA TYR A 167 -0.26 -7.44 14.07
C TYR A 167 -0.39 -7.00 12.61
N TRP A 168 -0.32 -5.70 12.39
CA TRP A 168 -0.43 -5.12 11.05
C TRP A 168 0.63 -4.06 10.85
N PHE A 169 1.45 -4.25 9.83
CA PHE A 169 2.51 -3.32 9.45
C PHE A 169 2.36 -2.94 7.98
N VAL A 170 2.31 -1.65 7.71
CA VAL A 170 2.28 -1.10 6.34
C VAL A 170 3.36 -0.06 6.22
N ASN A 171 4.19 -0.19 5.20
CA ASN A 171 5.09 0.84 4.75
C ASN A 171 4.74 1.19 3.29
N SER A 172 4.66 2.47 2.97
CA SER A 172 4.46 2.91 1.60
C SER A 172 5.31 4.12 1.30
N GLU A 173 6.04 4.03 0.21
CA GLU A 173 6.87 5.09 -0.34
C GLU A 173 6.35 5.46 -1.72
N PHE A 174 6.06 6.74 -1.93
CA PHE A 174 5.49 7.16 -3.21
C PHE A 174 5.84 8.60 -3.58
N LYS A 175 6.05 8.82 -4.87
CA LYS A 175 6.24 10.11 -5.54
C LYS A 175 5.10 10.28 -6.55
N VAL A 176 4.14 11.17 -6.23
CA VAL A 176 2.91 11.39 -7.03
C VAL A 176 3.22 12.17 -8.31
N TYR A 177 2.63 11.80 -9.44
CA TYR A 177 2.65 12.63 -10.66
C TYR A 177 1.84 13.92 -10.46
N ASP A 178 2.44 15.04 -10.85
CA ASP A 178 1.81 16.36 -10.83
C ASP A 178 2.15 17.05 -12.15
N ARG A 179 1.12 17.53 -12.85
CA ARG A 179 1.26 18.17 -14.16
C ARG A 179 2.09 19.46 -14.07
N ASN A 180 1.98 20.20 -12.97
CA ASN A 180 2.71 21.46 -12.80
C ASN A 180 4.22 21.25 -12.69
N TYR A 181 4.66 20.06 -12.28
CA TYR A 181 6.06 19.67 -12.13
C TYR A 181 6.47 18.60 -13.15
N GLN A 182 5.78 18.49 -14.29
CA GLN A 182 6.08 17.47 -15.30
C GLN A 182 7.49 17.57 -15.89
N TYR A 183 8.07 18.78 -15.89
CA TYR A 183 9.42 19.03 -16.40
C TYR A 183 10.51 19.01 -15.30
N TYR A 184 10.13 18.97 -14.03
CA TYR A 184 11.06 18.99 -12.90
C TYR A 184 10.62 18.01 -11.82
N GLU A 185 10.92 16.72 -12.06
CA GLU A 185 10.52 15.64 -11.15
C GLU A 185 11.42 15.47 -9.93
N GLU A 186 12.67 15.94 -10.01
CA GLU A 186 13.67 15.81 -8.95
C GLU A 186 13.26 16.60 -7.71
N GLY A 187 12.83 17.85 -7.87
CA GLY A 187 12.38 18.70 -6.75
C GLY A 187 11.02 18.33 -6.15
N LYS A 188 10.49 17.14 -6.44
CA LYS A 188 9.21 16.68 -5.91
C LYS A 188 9.39 15.92 -4.61
N ASN A 189 8.42 16.11 -3.72
CA ASN A 189 8.39 15.43 -2.44
C ASN A 189 8.19 13.91 -2.63
N VAL A 190 9.10 13.13 -2.04
CA VAL A 190 8.92 11.71 -1.75
C VAL A 190 8.19 11.60 -0.42
N ASN A 191 7.10 10.83 -0.41
CA ASN A 191 6.33 10.59 0.81
C ASN A 191 6.59 9.16 1.28
N ARG A 192 7.04 9.02 2.52
CA ARG A 192 7.17 7.74 3.22
C ARG A 192 6.12 7.71 4.32
N LYS A 193 5.27 6.68 4.32
CA LYS A 193 4.25 6.47 5.34
C LYS A 193 4.47 5.10 5.95
N TRP A 194 4.59 5.04 7.26
CA TRP A 194 4.55 3.76 7.96
C TRP A 194 3.46 3.76 9.03
N SER A 195 2.84 2.61 9.19
CA SER A 195 1.75 2.35 10.12
C SER A 195 1.97 1.00 10.76
N GLU A 196 1.99 0.97 12.09
CA GLU A 196 2.11 -0.23 12.88
C GLU A 196 0.92 -0.33 13.83
N ARG A 197 0.25 -1.49 13.85
CA ARG A 197 -0.91 -1.74 14.70
C ARG A 197 -0.76 -3.08 15.40
N TRP A 198 -0.93 -3.06 16.71
CA TRP A 198 -1.09 -4.24 17.55
C TRP A 198 -2.48 -4.24 18.14
N ASN A 199 -3.16 -5.38 18.10
CA ASN A 199 -4.45 -5.56 18.75
C ASN A 199 -4.50 -6.92 19.43
N LEU A 200 -4.76 -6.93 20.72
CA LEU A 200 -4.99 -8.12 21.53
C LEU A 200 -6.43 -8.10 22.02
N GLU A 201 -7.20 -9.12 21.70
CA GLU A 201 -8.56 -9.33 22.21
C GLU A 201 -8.61 -10.65 22.97
N PHE A 202 -9.06 -10.60 24.22
CA PHE A 202 -9.36 -11.76 25.03
C PHE A 202 -10.85 -11.78 25.36
N ARG A 203 -11.52 -12.89 25.04
CA ARG A 203 -12.94 -13.08 25.33
C ARG A 203 -13.12 -14.29 26.22
N GLN A 204 -13.87 -14.11 27.30
CA GLN A 204 -14.28 -15.19 28.17
C GLN A 204 -15.79 -15.15 28.44
N GLN A 205 -16.44 -16.28 28.24
CA GLN A 205 -17.79 -16.55 28.71
C GLN A 205 -17.72 -17.10 30.14
N LEU A 206 -18.34 -16.40 31.09
CA LEU A 206 -18.43 -16.86 32.48
C LEU A 206 -19.56 -17.87 32.65
N ASN A 207 -20.71 -17.59 32.02
CA ASN A 207 -21.93 -18.41 32.06
C ASN A 207 -22.71 -18.24 30.73
N LYS A 208 -23.79 -19.02 30.52
CA LYS A 208 -24.65 -18.92 29.32
C LYS A 208 -25.22 -17.52 29.03
N LYS A 209 -25.28 -16.65 30.05
CA LYS A 209 -25.85 -15.29 29.97
C LYS A 209 -24.83 -14.16 30.16
N THR A 210 -23.57 -14.48 30.47
CA THR A 210 -22.58 -13.45 30.86
C THR A 210 -21.25 -13.76 30.18
N TYR A 211 -20.76 -12.79 29.41
CA TYR A 211 -19.45 -12.80 28.79
C TYR A 211 -18.78 -11.44 29.00
N TYR A 212 -17.47 -11.42 28.95
CA TYR A 212 -16.69 -10.18 28.91
C TYR A 212 -15.62 -10.29 27.84
N THR A 213 -15.25 -9.14 27.30
CA THR A 213 -14.17 -9.00 26.31
C THR A 213 -13.22 -7.92 26.80
N ILE A 214 -11.93 -8.24 26.87
CA ILE A 214 -10.87 -7.29 27.15
C ILE A 214 -10.13 -7.09 25.83
N SER A 215 -9.98 -5.84 25.41
CA SER A 215 -9.19 -5.48 24.23
C SER A 215 -8.11 -4.49 24.62
N ALA A 216 -6.93 -4.66 24.02
CA ALA A 216 -5.82 -3.75 24.16
C ALA A 216 -5.24 -3.52 22.76
N ALA A 217 -5.19 -2.27 22.32
CA ALA A 217 -4.67 -1.90 21.02
C ALA A 217 -3.61 -0.81 21.14
N ARG A 218 -2.58 -0.90 20.31
CA ARG A 218 -1.59 0.17 20.10
C ARG A 218 -1.51 0.47 18.62
N PHE A 219 -1.62 1.74 18.30
CA PHE A 219 -1.55 2.22 16.92
C PHE A 219 -0.53 3.35 16.82
N THR A 220 0.44 3.17 15.92
CA THR A 220 1.44 4.19 15.60
C THR A 220 1.39 4.43 14.10
N GLN A 221 1.16 5.68 13.69
CA GLN A 221 1.25 6.07 12.29
C GLN A 221 2.13 7.30 12.16
N GLN A 222 3.05 7.26 11.20
CA GLN A 222 3.94 8.37 10.92
C GLN A 222 4.05 8.57 9.41
N MET A 223 4.27 9.82 9.03
CA MET A 223 4.45 10.24 7.65
C MET A 223 5.66 11.15 7.61
N LYS A 224 6.64 10.80 6.79
CA LYS A 224 7.79 11.63 6.46
C LYS A 224 7.63 12.12 5.02
N MET A 225 7.80 13.41 4.82
CA MET A 225 7.88 14.03 3.51
C MET A 225 9.29 14.59 3.37
N SER A 226 9.99 14.20 2.33
CA SER A 226 11.34 14.68 2.03
C SER A 226 11.43 15.05 0.57
N VAL A 227 12.36 15.94 0.22
CA VAL A 227 12.72 16.21 -1.17
C VAL A 227 14.06 15.54 -1.42
N GLU A 228 14.11 14.75 -2.47
CA GLU A 228 15.35 14.11 -2.92
C GLU A 228 16.16 15.17 -3.65
N ASN A 229 17.32 15.53 -3.12
CA ASN A 229 18.28 16.39 -3.79
C ASN A 229 19.37 15.44 -4.25
N GLY A 230 19.66 15.37 -5.56
CA GLY A 230 20.57 14.37 -6.11
C GLY A 230 21.90 14.24 -5.33
N ASP A 231 22.55 13.09 -5.44
CA ASP A 231 23.82 12.74 -4.78
C ASP A 231 24.81 13.92 -4.73
N MET A 232 24.94 14.57 -3.56
CA MET A 232 25.83 15.72 -3.36
C MET A 232 27.20 15.30 -2.83
N ASP A 233 27.32 14.09 -2.27
CA ASP A 233 28.55 13.59 -1.65
C ASP A 233 29.30 12.53 -2.50
N GLY A 234 28.71 12.09 -3.60
CA GLY A 234 29.29 11.21 -4.61
C GLY A 234 29.27 9.73 -4.23
N ASP A 235 28.46 9.31 -3.25
CA ASP A 235 28.41 7.93 -2.77
C ASP A 235 27.53 6.98 -3.64
N GLY A 236 26.88 7.54 -4.67
CA GLY A 236 26.00 6.82 -5.58
C GLY A 236 24.57 6.65 -5.06
N TYR A 237 24.23 7.25 -3.91
CA TYR A 237 22.89 7.32 -3.36
C TYR A 237 22.36 8.77 -3.36
N PRO A 238 21.05 8.98 -3.57
CA PRO A 238 20.46 10.32 -3.50
C PRO A 238 20.46 10.87 -2.07
N ASP A 239 20.86 12.12 -1.92
CA ASP A 239 20.81 12.82 -0.65
C ASP A 239 19.38 13.27 -0.29
N TRP A 240 19.09 13.26 1.01
CA TRP A 240 17.80 13.63 1.59
C TRP A 240 17.93 14.90 2.42
N VAL A 241 17.23 15.96 2.00
CA VAL A 241 17.08 17.23 2.75
C VAL A 241 15.67 17.33 3.34
#